data_AF-A0A7Y8IYM8-F1
#
_entry.id   AF-A0A7Y8IYM8-F1
#
_cell.length_a   1.000
_cell.length_b   1.000
_cell.length_c   1.000
_cell.angle_alpha   90.00
_cell.angle_beta   90.00
_cell.angle_gamma   90.00
#
_symmetry.space_group_name_H-M   'P 1'
#
loop_
_entity.id
_entity.type
_entity.pdbx_description
1 polymer ?
#
loop_
_entity_poly.entity_id
_entity_poly.type
_entity_poly.pdbx_seq_one_letter_code
_entity_poly.pdbx_strand_id
1 'polypeptide(L)'
;MSTVFYRMMIRVVFVLLFSITTPILSSAQILQVDLSIPMSTGPRSHTKFKTPIQGGPATLTGTIRNLQGKETVRVDLMLDYTIPQGTIAFDELIHEIEITTKTQDGEIFGSVIIDAQLIPLNPNRAPLFYCTTLYYPQESKTYLVHIRVFGNYE
;
A
#
# COMPACT_ATOMS: atom_id res chain seq x y z
N MET A 1 33.38 45.43 63.99
CA MET A 1 34.56 45.66 63.11
C MET A 1 34.88 44.32 62.45
N SER A 2 35.02 44.30 61.11
CA SER A 2 35.34 43.17 60.21
C SER A 2 34.27 42.15 59.83
N THR A 3 33.54 42.49 58.75
CA THR A 3 33.44 41.79 57.45
C THR A 3 33.90 40.33 57.36
N VAL A 4 33.06 39.42 56.84
CA VAL A 4 33.38 38.53 55.70
C VAL A 4 32.08 38.14 54.97
N PHE A 5 32.03 38.50 53.69
CA PHE A 5 31.06 38.06 52.68
C PHE A 5 31.28 36.58 52.31
N TYR A 6 30.22 35.79 52.17
CA TYR A 6 30.23 34.65 51.24
C TYR A 6 28.94 34.62 50.41
N ARG A 7 29.04 35.19 49.21
CA ARG A 7 28.09 34.98 48.10
C ARG A 7 28.31 33.56 47.57
N MET A 8 27.39 32.65 47.84
CA MET A 8 27.38 31.33 47.21
C MET A 8 26.68 31.44 45.85
N MET A 9 27.45 31.68 44.78
CA MET A 9 26.99 31.57 43.40
C MET A 9 26.72 30.09 43.08
N ILE A 10 25.45 29.71 42.97
CA ILE A 10 25.04 28.44 42.36
C ILE A 10 25.23 28.58 40.85
N ARG A 11 26.27 27.94 40.30
CA ARG A 11 26.43 27.75 38.86
C ARG A 11 25.55 26.58 38.43
N VAL A 12 24.40 26.88 37.82
CA VAL A 12 23.59 25.89 37.11
C VAL A 12 24.29 25.58 35.79
N VAL A 13 24.89 24.39 35.69
CA VAL A 13 25.42 23.86 34.44
C VAL A 13 24.25 23.23 33.68
N PHE A 14 23.75 23.93 32.66
CA PHE A 14 22.73 23.40 31.76
C PHE A 14 23.43 22.54 30.70
N VAL A 15 23.41 21.21 30.89
CA VAL A 15 23.90 20.27 29.87
C VAL A 15 22.82 20.19 28.79
N LEU A 16 23.04 20.90 27.70
CA LEU A 16 22.24 20.80 26.47
C LEU A 16 22.59 19.47 25.79
N LEU A 17 21.83 18.43 26.11
CA LEU A 17 21.80 17.19 25.35
C LEU A 17 21.14 17.51 23.99
N PHE A 18 21.96 17.77 22.98
CA PHE A 18 21.52 17.69 21.60
C PHE A 18 21.26 16.22 21.28
N SER A 19 20.01 15.78 21.44
CA SER A 19 19.53 14.57 20.79
C SER A 19 19.61 14.80 19.29
N ILE A 20 20.66 14.25 18.67
CA ILE A 20 20.74 14.15 17.21
C ILE A 20 19.69 13.10 16.83
N THR A 21 18.45 13.54 16.62
CA THR A 21 17.46 12.72 15.92
C THR A 21 17.93 12.64 14.48
N THR A 22 18.62 11.56 14.14
CA THR A 22 18.80 11.19 12.74
C THR A 22 17.41 11.07 12.13
N PRO A 23 17.09 11.82 11.06
CA PRO A 23 15.87 11.54 10.31
C PRO A 23 16.05 10.13 9.74
N ILE A 24 15.22 9.21 10.19
CA ILE A 24 15.02 7.94 9.49
C ILE A 24 14.52 8.37 8.12
N LEU A 25 15.34 8.16 7.07
CA LEU A 25 14.85 8.25 5.70
C LEU A 25 13.72 7.22 5.58
N SER A 26 12.48 7.68 5.70
CA SER A 26 11.36 6.91 5.21
C SER A 26 11.60 6.80 3.71
N SER A 27 11.91 5.59 3.21
CA SER A 27 11.80 5.29 1.78
C SER A 27 10.43 5.81 1.34
N ALA A 28 10.41 6.78 0.42
CA ALA A 28 9.16 7.31 -0.08
C ALA A 28 8.49 6.17 -0.86
N GLN A 29 7.35 5.68 -0.37
CA GLN A 29 6.56 4.71 -1.12
C GLN A 29 6.06 5.39 -2.40
N ILE A 30 6.59 4.99 -3.55
CA ILE A 30 6.19 5.56 -4.84
C ILE A 30 4.90 4.86 -5.28
N LEU A 31 3.85 5.62 -5.54
CA LEU A 31 2.60 5.11 -6.12
C LEU A 31 2.83 4.77 -7.59
N GLN A 32 2.68 3.49 -7.95
CA GLN A 32 2.97 3.00 -9.31
C GLN A 32 1.73 2.51 -10.05
N VAL A 33 0.68 2.19 -9.31
CA VAL A 33 -0.64 1.87 -9.86
C VAL A 33 -1.68 2.57 -8.99
N ASP A 34 -2.63 3.24 -9.64
CA ASP A 34 -3.80 3.82 -9.00
C ASP A 34 -5.02 3.56 -9.90
N LEU A 35 -5.85 2.59 -9.53
CA LEU A 35 -6.97 2.12 -10.34
C LEU A 35 -8.29 2.21 -9.57
N SER A 36 -9.26 2.91 -10.15
CA SER A 36 -10.67 2.87 -9.73
C SER A 36 -11.48 2.08 -10.75
N ILE A 37 -11.99 0.92 -10.36
CA ILE A 37 -12.75 0.02 -11.24
C ILE A 37 -14.22 0.02 -10.81
N PRO A 38 -15.15 0.49 -11.65
CA PRO A 38 -16.56 0.47 -11.33
C PRO A 38 -17.13 -0.95 -11.39
N MET A 39 -17.96 -1.27 -10.40
CA MET A 39 -18.66 -2.54 -10.26
C MET A 39 -20.15 -2.27 -10.03
N SER A 40 -21.01 -3.07 -10.64
CA SER A 40 -22.43 -3.10 -10.28
C SER A 40 -22.65 -3.98 -9.05
N THR A 41 -23.61 -3.66 -8.19
CA THR A 41 -23.96 -4.48 -7.01
C THR A 41 -24.75 -5.75 -7.35
N GLY A 42 -25.12 -5.93 -8.62
CA GLY A 42 -25.85 -7.10 -9.09
C GLY A 42 -25.10 -8.43 -8.85
N PRO A 43 -25.84 -9.53 -8.64
CA PRO A 43 -25.22 -10.85 -8.47
C PRO A 43 -24.46 -11.24 -9.75
N ARG A 44 -23.27 -11.84 -9.58
CA ARG A 44 -22.37 -12.27 -10.67
C ARG A 44 -21.77 -11.14 -11.51
N SER A 45 -21.88 -9.87 -11.07
CA SER A 45 -21.11 -8.78 -11.66
C SER A 45 -19.62 -9.13 -11.62
N HIS A 46 -18.95 -8.98 -12.75
CA HIS A 46 -17.53 -9.25 -12.85
C HIS A 46 -16.87 -8.32 -13.86
N THR A 47 -15.64 -7.93 -13.55
CA THR A 47 -14.82 -7.06 -14.38
C THR A 47 -13.40 -7.61 -14.42
N LYS A 48 -12.78 -7.55 -15.59
CA LYS A 48 -11.34 -7.84 -15.76
C LYS A 48 -10.62 -6.54 -16.06
N PHE A 49 -9.37 -6.46 -15.64
CA PHE A 49 -8.53 -5.31 -15.92
C PHE A 49 -7.09 -5.76 -16.17
N LYS A 50 -6.35 -4.88 -16.85
CA LYS A 50 -4.92 -5.02 -17.10
C LYS A 50 -4.33 -3.61 -17.15
N THR A 51 -3.31 -3.35 -16.34
CA THR A 51 -2.61 -2.07 -16.31
C THR A 51 -1.10 -2.29 -16.24
N PRO A 52 -0.28 -1.53 -16.98
CA PRO A 52 1.15 -1.49 -16.70
C PRO A 52 1.41 -0.91 -15.30
N ILE A 53 2.54 -1.30 -14.72
CA ILE A 53 3.05 -0.74 -13.48
C ILE A 53 4.03 0.37 -13.84
N GLN A 54 3.82 1.56 -13.31
CA GLN A 54 4.67 2.71 -13.65
C GLN A 54 6.12 2.47 -13.21
N GLY A 55 7.05 2.91 -14.05
CA GLY A 55 8.50 2.78 -13.85
C GLY A 55 9.09 1.45 -14.35
N GLY A 56 8.29 0.43 -14.69
CA GLY A 56 8.82 -0.89 -15.03
C GLY A 56 8.09 -1.62 -16.15
N PRO A 57 8.63 -2.77 -16.59
CA PRO A 57 8.00 -3.63 -17.60
C PRO A 57 6.86 -4.50 -17.04
N ALA A 58 6.66 -4.51 -15.71
CA ALA A 58 5.65 -5.33 -15.08
C ALA A 58 4.22 -4.87 -15.40
N THR A 59 3.29 -5.81 -15.33
CA THR A 59 1.87 -5.60 -15.58
C THR A 59 1.05 -6.20 -14.44
N LEU A 60 0.10 -5.41 -13.92
CA LEU A 60 -0.92 -5.89 -13.01
C LEU A 60 -2.17 -6.27 -13.82
N THR A 61 -2.57 -7.54 -13.74
CA THR A 61 -3.81 -8.05 -14.31
C THR A 61 -4.71 -8.52 -13.18
N GLY A 62 -6.03 -8.44 -13.34
CA GLY A 62 -6.91 -8.98 -12.31
C GLY A 62 -8.33 -9.22 -12.78
N THR A 63 -9.06 -9.93 -11.93
CA THR A 63 -10.50 -10.18 -12.05
C THR A 63 -11.18 -9.84 -10.75
N ILE A 64 -12.27 -9.09 -10.85
CA ILE A 64 -13.13 -8.69 -9.74
C ILE A 64 -14.47 -9.36 -9.96
N ARG A 65 -15.05 -10.00 -8.93
CA ARG A 65 -16.37 -10.63 -9.02
C ARG A 65 -17.17 -10.54 -7.73
N ASN A 66 -18.45 -10.17 -7.84
CA ASN A 66 -19.39 -10.30 -6.73
C ASN A 66 -19.68 -11.79 -6.49
N LEU A 67 -19.55 -12.24 -5.24
CA LEU A 67 -19.88 -13.61 -4.86
C LEU A 67 -21.41 -13.76 -4.72
N GLN A 68 -21.96 -14.89 -5.16
CA GLN A 68 -23.41 -15.12 -5.09
C GLN A 68 -23.89 -15.21 -3.64
N GLY A 69 -24.98 -14.50 -3.33
CA GLY A 69 -25.62 -14.53 -2.01
C GLY A 69 -24.76 -13.99 -0.88
N LYS A 70 -23.68 -13.25 -1.21
CA LYS A 70 -22.76 -12.65 -0.23
C LYS A 70 -22.56 -11.20 -0.62
N GLU A 71 -22.59 -10.31 0.36
CA GLU A 71 -22.31 -8.87 0.24
C GLU A 71 -20.81 -8.60 0.05
N THR A 72 -20.13 -9.51 -0.65
CA THR A 72 -18.68 -9.58 -0.75
C THR A 72 -18.23 -9.71 -2.20
N VAL A 73 -17.16 -9.01 -2.51
CA VAL A 73 -16.46 -9.06 -3.79
C VAL A 73 -15.15 -9.80 -3.61
N ARG A 74 -14.85 -10.70 -4.54
CA ARG A 74 -13.53 -11.33 -4.64
C ARG A 74 -12.71 -10.60 -5.68
N VAL A 75 -11.48 -10.26 -5.31
CA VAL A 75 -10.47 -9.63 -6.16
C VAL A 75 -9.32 -10.61 -6.30
N ASP A 76 -9.10 -11.10 -7.51
CA ASP A 76 -7.94 -11.91 -7.89
C ASP A 76 -6.97 -11.00 -8.67
N LEU A 77 -5.71 -10.93 -8.22
CA LEU A 77 -4.63 -10.16 -8.84
C LEU A 77 -3.55 -11.11 -9.34
N MET A 78 -2.95 -10.76 -10.47
CA MET A 78 -1.78 -11.36 -11.06
C MET A 78 -0.78 -10.27 -11.40
N LEU A 79 0.38 -10.32 -10.76
CA LEU A 79 1.54 -9.50 -11.12
C LEU A 79 2.39 -10.30 -12.10
N ASP A 80 2.38 -9.88 -13.35
CA ASP A 80 3.25 -10.41 -14.39
C ASP A 80 4.47 -9.50 -14.52
N TYR A 81 5.60 -9.99 -14.06
CA TYR A 81 6.88 -9.29 -14.09
C TYR A 81 7.93 -10.21 -14.72
N THR A 82 7.52 -10.93 -15.78
CA THR A 82 8.45 -11.68 -16.62
C THR A 82 9.42 -10.70 -17.28
N ILE A 83 10.55 -10.45 -16.62
CA ILE A 83 11.57 -9.49 -17.03
C ILE A 83 12.78 -10.22 -17.63
N PRO A 84 13.55 -9.54 -18.51
CA PRO A 84 14.83 -10.05 -18.97
C PRO A 84 15.78 -10.37 -17.81
N GLN A 85 16.67 -11.34 -18.00
CA GLN A 85 17.73 -11.63 -17.03
C GLN A 85 18.57 -10.37 -16.76
N GLY A 86 18.81 -10.06 -15.48
CA GLY A 86 19.58 -8.88 -15.05
C GLY A 86 18.75 -7.65 -14.68
N THR A 87 17.41 -7.71 -14.73
CA THR A 87 16.52 -6.68 -14.19
C THR A 87 16.09 -7.03 -12.76
N ILE A 88 16.01 -6.03 -11.88
CA ILE A 88 15.48 -6.18 -10.51
C ILE A 88 14.01 -6.60 -10.61
N ALA A 89 13.64 -7.63 -9.85
CA ALA A 89 12.30 -8.17 -9.94
C ALA A 89 11.30 -7.36 -9.12
N PHE A 90 10.08 -7.24 -9.64
CA PHE A 90 9.11 -6.34 -9.02
C PHE A 90 8.74 -6.77 -7.60
N ASP A 91 8.76 -8.06 -7.30
CA ASP A 91 8.54 -8.58 -5.94
C ASP A 91 9.57 -8.08 -4.92
N GLU A 92 10.76 -7.69 -5.36
CA GLU A 92 11.78 -7.07 -4.53
C GLU A 92 11.53 -5.56 -4.34
N LEU A 93 10.62 -4.98 -5.13
CA LEU A 93 10.33 -3.55 -5.19
C LEU A 93 8.93 -3.18 -4.70
N ILE A 94 7.98 -4.12 -4.59
CA ILE A 94 6.65 -3.84 -4.05
C ILE A 94 6.77 -3.66 -2.54
N HIS A 95 6.30 -2.51 -2.08
CA HIS A 95 6.17 -2.24 -0.65
C HIS A 95 4.77 -2.59 -0.15
N GLU A 96 3.75 -2.31 -0.94
CA GLU A 96 2.37 -2.41 -0.49
C GLU A 96 1.39 -2.54 -1.67
N ILE A 97 0.36 -3.37 -1.52
CA ILE A 97 -0.81 -3.40 -2.38
C ILE A 97 -2.04 -3.15 -1.53
N GLU A 98 -2.76 -2.07 -1.80
CA GLU A 98 -4.00 -1.75 -1.12
C GLU A 98 -5.19 -2.05 -2.02
N ILE A 99 -6.20 -2.73 -1.47
CA ILE A 99 -7.42 -3.08 -2.16
C ILE A 99 -8.61 -2.55 -1.37
N THR A 100 -9.12 -1.46 -1.93
CA THR A 100 -10.29 -0.64 -1.65
C THR A 100 -11.65 -1.19 -2.10
N THR A 101 -12.72 -1.16 -1.31
CA THR A 101 -14.07 -0.99 -1.85
C THR A 101 -14.64 0.33 -1.38
N LYS A 102 -15.18 1.13 -2.30
CA LYS A 102 -15.71 2.47 -2.01
C LYS A 102 -17.12 2.67 -2.54
N THR A 103 -17.88 3.54 -1.91
CA THR A 103 -19.10 4.12 -2.51
C THR A 103 -18.72 5.01 -3.70
N GLN A 104 -19.71 5.42 -4.50
CA GLN A 104 -19.47 6.38 -5.59
C GLN A 104 -19.00 7.75 -5.06
N ASP A 105 -19.37 8.09 -3.84
CA ASP A 105 -18.97 9.34 -3.17
C ASP A 105 -17.56 9.27 -2.56
N GLY A 106 -16.88 8.12 -2.71
CA GLY A 106 -15.49 7.93 -2.28
C GLY A 106 -15.31 7.43 -0.84
N GLU A 107 -16.39 7.17 -0.11
CA GLU A 107 -16.34 6.58 1.23
C GLU A 107 -15.82 5.15 1.16
N ILE A 108 -14.81 4.82 1.98
CA ILE A 108 -14.24 3.47 2.04
C ILE A 108 -15.16 2.58 2.88
N PHE A 109 -15.61 1.48 2.29
CA PHE A 109 -16.46 0.48 2.94
C PHE A 109 -15.67 -0.74 3.44
N GLY A 110 -14.64 -1.14 2.70
CA GLY A 110 -13.84 -2.32 2.96
C GLY A 110 -12.42 -2.09 2.47
N SER A 111 -11.44 -2.61 3.19
CA SER A 111 -10.03 -2.41 2.88
C SER A 111 -9.21 -3.63 3.26
N VAL A 112 -8.26 -4.00 2.41
CA VAL A 112 -7.19 -4.96 2.70
C VAL A 112 -5.88 -4.38 2.22
N ILE A 113 -4.84 -4.60 3.01
CA ILE A 113 -3.46 -4.22 2.69
C ILE A 113 -2.65 -5.51 2.63
N ILE A 114 -1.88 -5.68 1.55
CA ILE A 114 -0.86 -6.71 1.39
C ILE A 114 0.48 -5.99 1.47
N ASP A 115 1.13 -6.08 2.62
CA ASP A 115 2.42 -5.46 2.87
C ASP A 115 3.59 -6.31 2.32
N ALA A 116 4.78 -5.73 2.29
CA ALA A 116 6.00 -6.38 1.83
C ALA A 116 6.32 -7.69 2.57
N GLN A 117 5.90 -7.84 3.83
CA GLN A 117 6.13 -9.06 4.61
C GLN A 117 5.29 -10.24 4.12
N LEU A 118 4.17 -9.96 3.46
CA LEU A 118 3.28 -10.95 2.84
C LEU A 118 3.63 -11.23 1.37
N ILE A 119 4.60 -10.50 0.80
CA ILE A 119 5.07 -10.68 -0.57
C ILE A 119 6.29 -11.61 -0.54
N PRO A 120 6.17 -12.85 -1.03
CA PRO A 120 7.29 -13.78 -1.02
C PRO A 120 8.32 -13.35 -2.06
N LEU A 121 9.60 -13.43 -1.68
CA LEU A 121 10.69 -13.39 -2.65
C LEU A 121 10.49 -14.52 -3.67
N ASN A 122 10.56 -14.18 -4.95
CA ASN A 122 10.30 -15.09 -6.04
C ASN A 122 11.52 -15.17 -6.95
N PRO A 123 12.52 -16.01 -6.59
CA PRO A 123 13.74 -16.17 -7.39
C PRO A 123 13.47 -16.77 -8.77
N ASN A 124 12.34 -17.48 -8.93
CA ASN A 124 11.96 -18.09 -10.19
C ASN A 124 11.35 -17.08 -11.19
N ARG A 125 11.10 -15.83 -10.75
CA ARG A 125 10.51 -14.76 -11.58
C ARG A 125 9.19 -15.18 -12.26
N ALA A 126 8.44 -16.07 -11.61
CA ALA A 126 7.11 -16.48 -12.05
C ALA A 126 6.07 -15.41 -11.70
N PRO A 127 4.90 -15.36 -12.35
CA PRO A 127 3.84 -14.44 -11.94
C PRO A 127 3.41 -14.68 -10.48
N LEU A 128 3.17 -13.60 -9.73
CA LEU A 128 2.62 -13.66 -8.37
C LEU A 128 1.11 -13.48 -8.39
N PHE A 129 0.42 -14.29 -7.58
CA PHE A 129 -1.03 -14.29 -7.51
C PHE A 129 -1.49 -13.93 -6.09
N TYR A 130 -2.39 -12.96 -6.02
CA TYR A 130 -3.03 -12.55 -4.77
C TYR A 130 -4.55 -12.68 -4.90
N CYS A 131 -5.20 -13.04 -3.81
CA CYS A 131 -6.64 -13.14 -3.75
C CYS A 131 -7.12 -12.55 -2.43
N THR A 132 -8.09 -11.65 -2.50
CA THR A 132 -8.79 -11.14 -1.31
C THR A 132 -10.30 -11.17 -1.52
N THR A 133 -11.03 -11.16 -0.42
CA THR A 133 -12.48 -11.00 -0.40
C THR A 133 -12.81 -9.85 0.55
N LEU A 134 -13.57 -8.87 0.05
CA LEU A 134 -13.93 -7.64 0.74
C LEU A 134 -15.45 -7.51 0.76
N TYR A 135 -16.01 -6.86 1.78
CA TYR A 135 -17.41 -6.42 1.73
C TYR A 135 -17.56 -5.25 0.76
N TYR A 136 -18.73 -5.07 0.16
CA TYR A 136 -19.02 -3.90 -0.68
C TYR A 136 -20.38 -3.26 -0.32
N PRO A 137 -20.56 -1.96 -0.53
CA PRO A 137 -21.79 -1.26 -0.15
C PRO A 137 -22.99 -1.76 -0.99
N GLN A 138 -24.08 -2.18 -0.34
CA GLN A 138 -25.29 -2.69 -1.01
C GLN A 138 -26.31 -1.61 -1.35
N GLU A 139 -26.26 -0.47 -0.66
CA GLU A 139 -27.26 0.60 -0.78
C GLU A 139 -27.21 1.31 -2.14
N SER A 140 -26.06 1.26 -2.81
CA SER A 140 -25.85 1.83 -4.13
C SER A 140 -26.00 0.79 -5.24
N LYS A 141 -26.43 1.23 -6.44
CA LYS A 141 -26.46 0.35 -7.62
C LYS A 141 -25.07 -0.02 -8.13
N THR A 142 -24.08 0.82 -7.83
CA THR A 142 -22.70 0.68 -8.23
C THR A 142 -21.77 1.03 -7.08
N TYR A 143 -20.57 0.49 -7.09
CA TYR A 143 -19.49 0.78 -6.16
C TYR A 143 -18.16 0.76 -6.91
N LEU A 144 -17.08 1.19 -6.27
CA LEU A 144 -15.74 1.16 -6.85
C LEU A 144 -14.89 0.13 -6.11
N VAL A 145 -14.11 -0.65 -6.86
CA VAL A 145 -12.93 -1.31 -6.31
C VAL A 145 -11.73 -0.44 -6.62
N HIS A 146 -11.01 -0.04 -5.58
CA HIS A 146 -9.82 0.78 -5.68
C HIS A 146 -8.58 -0.06 -5.48
N ILE A 147 -7.60 -0.02 -6.37
CA ILE A 147 -6.36 -0.78 -6.24
C ILE A 147 -5.20 0.19 -6.34
N ARG A 148 -4.38 0.24 -5.30
CA ARG A 148 -3.12 0.98 -5.28
C ARG A 148 -1.96 0.01 -5.12
N VAL A 149 -0.91 0.22 -5.91
CA VAL A 149 0.35 -0.52 -5.75
C VAL A 149 1.45 0.49 -5.51
N PHE A 150 2.14 0.31 -4.40
CA PHE A 150 3.30 1.09 -4.01
C PHE A 150 4.56 0.25 -4.13
N GLY A 151 5.60 0.85 -4.65
CA GLY A 151 6.89 0.20 -4.76
C GLY A 151 8.00 1.16 -5.15
N ASN A 152 9.04 0.64 -5.78
CA ASN A 152 10.23 1.41 -6.16
C ASN A 152 10.80 0.98 -7.52
N TYR A 153 9.97 0.91 -8.57
CA TYR A 153 10.56 1.01 -9.92
C TYR A 153 11.05 2.45 -10.11
N GLU A 154 12.33 2.59 -10.38
CA GLU A 154 13.01 3.84 -10.77
C GLU A 154 13.17 3.94 -12.29
#